data_AF-A0A8T7GGY4-F1
#
_entry.id   AF-A0A8T7GGY4-F1
#
_cell.length_a   1.000
_cell.length_b   1.000
_cell.length_c   1.000
_cell.angle_alpha   90.00
_cell.angle_beta   90.00
_cell.angle_gamma   90.00
#
_symmetry.space_group_name_H-M   'P 1'
#
loop_
_entity.id
_entity.type
_entity.pdbx_description
1 polymer ?
#
loop_
_entity_poly.entity_id
_entity_poly.type
_entity_poly.pdbx_seq_one_letter_code
_entity_poly.pdbx_strand_id
1 'polypeptide(L)'
;MEKEIRHKHDESIETDIKNNQIDYGIFCFSKWLSSEEGNITDELKIILRNQDKENDVKLFDVDENSEVNVIFENGIPFCKKCQTDDCAHTGFAICVKQNIPNLEKLKN
;
A
#
# COMPACT_ATOMS: atom_id res chain seq x y z
N MET A 1 4.35 38.56 -30.67
CA MET A 1 5.42 37.76 -30.06
C MET A 1 4.92 37.32 -28.69
N GLU A 2 4.22 36.18 -28.67
CA GLU A 2 3.61 35.63 -27.47
C GLU A 2 4.70 35.03 -26.60
N LYS A 3 4.77 35.43 -25.33
CA LYS A 3 5.69 34.82 -24.37
C LYS A 3 4.99 33.56 -23.82
N GLU A 4 5.48 32.40 -24.22
CA GLU A 4 5.08 31.12 -23.62
C GLU A 4 5.37 31.15 -22.11
N ILE A 5 4.30 31.10 -21.31
CA ILE A 5 4.41 30.85 -19.87
C ILE A 5 4.67 29.35 -19.72
N ARG A 6 5.95 28.98 -19.65
CA ARG A 6 6.35 27.63 -19.22
C ARG A 6 5.92 27.46 -17.77
N HIS A 7 4.85 26.68 -17.57
CA HIS A 7 4.55 26.13 -16.26
C HIS A 7 5.73 25.24 -15.88
N LYS A 8 6.51 25.68 -14.89
CA LYS A 8 7.49 24.82 -14.25
C LYS A 8 6.67 23.70 -13.60
N HIS A 9 6.77 22.49 -14.14
CA HIS A 9 6.40 21.30 -13.38
C HIS A 9 7.36 21.27 -12.20
N ASP A 10 6.81 21.57 -11.03
CA ASP A 10 7.47 21.38 -9.75
C ASP A 10 7.50 19.86 -9.51
N GLU A 11 8.54 19.20 -10.03
CA GLU A 11 8.95 17.89 -9.54
C GLU A 11 9.30 18.04 -8.06
N SER A 12 8.70 17.21 -7.20
CA SER A 12 8.83 17.17 -5.74
C SER A 12 7.93 18.11 -4.92
N ILE A 13 6.60 18.00 -5.10
CA ILE A 13 5.75 17.95 -3.90
C ILE A 13 5.92 16.55 -3.32
N GLU A 14 7.03 16.33 -2.64
CA GLU A 14 7.13 15.28 -1.64
C GLU A 14 6.23 15.75 -0.49
N THR A 15 4.92 15.58 -0.67
CA THR A 15 4.00 15.65 0.46
C THR A 15 4.54 14.64 1.46
N ASP A 16 4.99 15.11 2.62
CA ASP A 16 5.18 14.31 3.81
C ASP A 16 3.81 13.68 4.17
N ILE A 17 3.38 12.70 3.37
CA ILE A 17 2.26 11.85 3.71
C ILE A 17 2.73 11.19 4.99
N LYS A 18 2.13 11.58 6.12
CA LYS A 18 2.43 10.95 7.40
C LYS A 18 2.38 9.44 7.19
N ASN A 19 3.52 8.77 7.39
CA ASN A 19 3.77 7.38 6.98
C ASN A 19 2.76 6.35 7.52
N ASN A 20 1.82 6.76 8.38
CA ASN A 20 0.80 5.89 8.96
C ASN A 20 -0.63 6.37 8.69
N GLN A 21 -0.92 6.86 7.49
CA GLN A 21 -2.28 7.22 7.04
C GLN A 21 -2.75 6.28 5.94
N ILE A 22 -4.07 6.12 5.78
CA ILE A 22 -4.68 5.26 4.75
C ILE A 22 -4.13 5.57 3.36
N ASP A 23 -4.05 6.84 2.98
CA ASP A 23 -3.55 7.27 1.65
C ASP A 23 -2.11 6.82 1.39
N TYR A 24 -1.27 6.80 2.44
CA TYR A 24 0.08 6.27 2.33
C TYR A 24 0.08 4.78 2.01
N GLY A 25 -0.81 4.02 2.66
CA GLY A 25 -1.02 2.60 2.38
C GLY A 25 -1.40 2.33 0.92
N ILE A 26 -2.27 3.15 0.35
CA ILE A 26 -2.70 3.08 -1.06
C ILE A 26 -1.52 3.38 -2.00
N PHE A 27 -0.71 4.38 -1.65
CA PHE A 27 0.51 4.71 -2.38
C PHE A 27 1.51 3.54 -2.35
N CYS A 28 1.76 2.97 -1.17
CA CYS A 28 2.61 1.79 -1.01
C CYS A 28 2.11 0.59 -1.82
N PHE A 29 0.80 0.35 -1.85
CA PHE A 29 0.22 -0.71 -2.68
C PHE A 29 0.47 -0.47 -4.16
N SER A 30 0.31 0.77 -4.63
CA SER A 30 0.55 1.13 -6.03
C SER A 30 2.01 0.90 -6.45
N LYS A 31 2.95 1.22 -5.55
CA LYS A 31 4.38 0.93 -5.72
C LYS A 31 4.66 -0.57 -5.73
N TRP A 32 4.09 -1.32 -4.78
CA TRP A 32 4.20 -2.77 -4.73
C TRP A 32 3.63 -3.44 -5.99
N LEU A 33 2.48 -3.00 -6.48
CA LEU A 33 1.85 -3.53 -7.69
C LEU A 33 2.69 -3.26 -8.95
N SER A 34 3.44 -2.16 -8.97
CA SER A 34 4.33 -1.78 -10.07
C SER A 34 5.73 -2.40 -9.96
N SER A 35 6.04 -3.08 -8.86
CA SER A 35 7.33 -3.73 -8.68
C SER A 35 7.43 -5.02 -9.50
N GLU A 36 8.58 -5.24 -10.12
CA GLU A 36 8.85 -6.52 -10.78
C GLU A 36 8.86 -7.65 -9.74
N GLU A 37 8.29 -8.80 -10.10
CA GLU A 37 8.18 -9.93 -9.18
C GLU A 37 9.55 -10.31 -8.58
N GLY A 38 9.65 -10.26 -7.25
CA GLY A 38 10.86 -10.60 -6.52
C GLY A 38 11.84 -9.43 -6.27
N ASN A 39 11.63 -8.27 -6.89
CA ASN A 39 12.46 -7.09 -6.66
C ASN A 39 11.91 -6.24 -5.50
N ILE A 40 12.34 -6.59 -4.29
CA ILE A 40 12.15 -5.71 -3.11
C ILE A 40 13.14 -4.55 -3.25
N THR A 41 12.66 -3.40 -3.68
CA THR A 41 13.45 -2.16 -3.75
C THR A 41 13.35 -1.39 -2.42
N ASP A 42 14.29 -0.49 -2.17
CA ASP A 42 14.27 0.40 -0.99
C ASP A 42 13.02 1.30 -0.94
N GLU A 43 12.30 1.42 -2.06
CA GLU A 43 11.04 2.16 -2.18
C GLU A 43 9.82 1.39 -1.64
N LEU A 44 9.92 0.06 -1.48
CA LEU A 44 8.81 -0.73 -0.94
C LEU A 44 8.80 -0.65 0.59
N LYS A 45 7.76 -0.01 1.12
CA LYS A 45 7.57 0.13 2.59
C LYS A 45 6.65 -0.92 3.19
N ILE A 46 5.72 -1.44 2.40
CA ILE A 46 4.77 -2.47 2.80
C ILE A 46 4.73 -3.52 1.70
N ILE A 47 4.84 -4.79 2.08
CA ILE A 47 4.90 -5.93 1.15
C ILE A 47 3.79 -6.91 1.50
N LEU A 48 3.04 -7.40 0.51
CA LEU A 48 2.10 -8.50 0.69
C LEU A 48 2.86 -9.82 0.88
N ARG A 49 2.67 -10.49 2.02
CA ARG A 49 3.27 -11.81 2.30
C ARG A 49 2.32 -12.94 1.96
N ASN A 50 1.10 -12.85 2.47
CA ASN A 50 0.06 -13.81 2.21
C ASN A 50 -1.31 -13.14 2.36
N GLN A 51 -2.30 -13.72 1.70
CA GLN A 51 -3.70 -13.47 1.96
C GLN A 51 -4.33 -14.83 2.24
N ASP A 52 -4.68 -15.10 3.50
CA ASP A 52 -5.48 -16.27 3.82
C ASP A 52 -6.94 -15.83 3.84
N LYS A 53 -7.80 -16.53 3.08
CA LYS A 53 -9.28 -16.52 3.21
C LYS A 53 -9.94 -15.11 3.18
N GLU A 54 -11.27 -15.09 3.21
CA GLU A 54 -12.07 -13.87 2.99
C GLU A 54 -11.70 -12.70 3.92
N ASN A 55 -11.10 -12.96 5.09
CA ASN A 55 -11.08 -11.99 6.18
C ASN A 55 -9.68 -11.55 6.68
N ASP A 56 -8.56 -12.07 6.19
CA ASP A 56 -7.24 -11.59 6.63
C ASP A 56 -6.26 -11.27 5.50
N VAL A 57 -5.35 -10.34 5.79
CA VAL A 57 -4.24 -9.92 4.92
C VAL A 57 -2.98 -9.83 5.78
N LYS A 58 -1.95 -10.60 5.40
CA LYS A 58 -0.65 -10.61 6.05
C LYS A 58 0.34 -9.79 5.24
N LEU A 59 0.82 -8.72 5.86
CA LEU A 59 1.77 -7.78 5.31
C LEU A 59 3.11 -7.91 6.04
N PHE A 60 4.15 -7.40 5.41
CA PHE A 60 5.44 -7.15 6.04
C PHE A 60 5.73 -5.65 5.94
N ASP A 61 5.93 -5.05 7.11
CA ASP A 61 6.35 -3.66 7.26
C ASP A 61 7.88 -3.62 7.24
N VAL A 62 8.43 -2.94 6.23
CA VAL A 62 9.87 -2.87 5.99
C VAL A 62 10.54 -1.90 6.97
N ASP A 63 9.89 -0.78 7.27
CA ASP A 63 10.46 0.24 8.16
C ASP A 63 10.51 -0.28 9.61
N GLU A 64 9.50 -1.02 10.02
CA GLU A 64 9.45 -1.65 11.35
C GLU A 64 9.98 -3.10 11.38
N ASN A 65 10.47 -3.61 10.23
CA ASN A 65 11.01 -4.97 10.05
C ASN A 65 10.17 -6.06 10.73
N SER A 66 8.86 -6.12 10.43
CA SER A 66 7.92 -6.96 11.18
C SER A 66 6.69 -7.37 10.38
N GLU A 67 6.09 -8.49 10.78
CA GLU A 67 4.84 -8.97 10.21
C GLU A 67 3.64 -8.20 10.78
N VAL A 68 2.70 -7.87 9.90
CA VAL A 68 1.47 -7.16 10.23
C VAL A 68 0.28 -7.96 9.74
N ASN A 69 -0.68 -8.17 10.63
CA ASN A 69 -1.96 -8.80 10.28
C ASN A 69 -3.07 -7.75 10.28
N VAL A 70 -3.74 -7.60 9.14
CA VAL A 70 -4.94 -6.79 8.99
C VAL A 70 -6.12 -7.73 8.79
N ILE A 71 -7.09 -7.65 9.69
CA ILE A 71 -8.32 -8.44 9.61
C ILE A 71 -9.47 -7.58 9.09
N PHE A 72 -10.47 -8.22 8.49
CA PHE A 72 -11.69 -7.58 8.03
C PHE A 72 -12.87 -8.14 8.82
N GLU A 73 -13.49 -7.30 9.64
CA GLU A 73 -14.69 -7.64 10.41
C GLU A 73 -15.87 -6.89 9.79
N ASN A 74 -16.83 -7.62 9.22
CA ASN A 74 -17.98 -7.03 8.49
C ASN A 74 -17.57 -6.03 7.39
N GLY A 75 -16.44 -6.28 6.72
CA GLY A 75 -15.89 -5.42 5.67
C GLY A 75 -15.07 -4.23 6.18
N ILE A 76 -14.95 -4.04 7.51
CA ILE A 76 -14.13 -2.97 8.10
C ILE A 76 -12.73 -3.53 8.39
N PRO A 77 -11.66 -2.93 7.84
CA PRO A 77 -10.29 -3.36 8.12
C PRO A 77 -9.85 -2.94 9.52
N PHE A 78 -9.11 -3.79 10.21
CA PHE A 78 -8.51 -3.48 11.50
C PHE A 78 -7.07 -4.02 11.56
N CYS A 79 -6.11 -3.12 11.74
CA CYS A 79 -4.70 -3.50 11.89
C CYS A 79 -4.43 -3.97 13.32
N LYS A 80 -4.08 -5.25 13.48
CA LYS A 80 -3.75 -5.82 14.81
C LYS A 80 -2.47 -5.24 15.41
N LYS A 81 -1.62 -4.62 14.60
CA LYS A 81 -0.39 -4.00 15.08
C LYS A 81 -0.63 -2.56 15.55
N CYS A 82 -1.21 -1.71 14.70
CA CYS A 82 -1.49 -0.32 15.04
C CYS A 82 -2.71 -0.15 15.97
N GLN A 83 -3.52 -1.20 16.16
CA GLN A 83 -4.74 -1.18 16.96
C GLN A 83 -5.75 -0.12 16.47
N THR A 84 -5.86 0.04 15.15
CA THR A 84 -6.75 1.00 14.51
C THR A 84 -7.18 0.50 13.12
N ASP A 85 -8.30 1.02 12.65
CA ASP A 85 -8.81 0.90 11.28
C ASP A 85 -8.26 1.98 10.33
N ASP A 86 -7.61 3.02 10.87
CA ASP A 86 -7.04 4.14 10.13
C ASP A 86 -5.51 4.16 10.19
N CYS A 87 -4.87 3.37 9.32
CA CYS A 87 -3.42 3.36 9.19
C CYS A 87 -2.95 2.96 7.78
N ALA A 88 -1.65 3.07 7.51
CA ALA A 88 -1.11 2.70 6.21
C ALA A 88 -1.29 1.20 5.91
N HIS A 89 -1.21 0.33 6.93
CA HIS A 89 -1.46 -1.11 6.74
C HIS A 89 -2.91 -1.39 6.33
N THR A 90 -3.89 -0.68 6.89
CA THR A 90 -5.29 -0.86 6.49
C THR A 90 -5.54 -0.34 5.08
N GLY A 91 -4.97 0.82 4.72
CA GLY A 91 -5.00 1.34 3.35
C GLY A 91 -4.47 0.34 2.32
N PHE A 92 -3.29 -0.25 2.59
CA PHE A 92 -2.72 -1.28 1.73
C PHE A 92 -3.61 -2.53 1.64
N ALA A 93 -4.10 -3.02 2.79
CA ALA A 93 -4.93 -4.22 2.86
C ALA A 93 -6.28 -4.07 2.14
N ILE A 94 -6.90 -2.88 2.18
CA ILE A 94 -8.11 -2.56 1.42
C ILE A 94 -7.84 -2.75 -0.07
N CYS A 95 -6.75 -2.18 -0.58
CA CYS A 95 -6.38 -2.30 -2.00
C CYS A 95 -6.14 -3.76 -2.40
N VAL A 96 -5.47 -4.55 -1.54
CA VAL A 96 -5.30 -6.00 -1.76
C VAL A 96 -6.66 -6.67 -1.91
N LYS A 97 -7.58 -6.50 -0.94
CA LYS A 97 -8.92 -7.12 -0.97
C LYS A 97 -9.71 -6.74 -2.22
N GLN A 98 -9.66 -5.47 -2.63
CA GLN A 98 -10.36 -4.98 -3.83
C GLN A 98 -9.79 -5.55 -5.14
N ASN A 99 -8.52 -5.96 -5.15
CA ASN A 99 -7.83 -6.45 -6.34
C ASN A 99 -7.60 -7.98 -6.36
N ILE A 100 -8.11 -8.74 -5.38
CA ILE A 100 -7.98 -10.21 -5.31
C ILE A 100 -8.26 -10.91 -6.66
N PRO A 101 -9.36 -10.62 -7.39
CA PRO A 101 -9.65 -11.30 -8.65
C PRO A 101 -8.60 -11.08 -9.76
N ASN A 102 -7.77 -10.05 -9.63
CA ASN A 102 -6.70 -9.71 -10.56
C ASN A 102 -5.34 -10.21 -10.06
N LEU A 103 -5.11 -10.26 -8.75
CA LEU A 103 -3.89 -10.81 -8.16
C LEU A 103 -3.75 -12.32 -8.39
N GLU A 104 -4.87 -13.06 -8.50
CA GLU A 104 -4.85 -14.48 -8.87
C GLU A 104 -4.48 -14.71 -10.35
N LYS A 105 -4.72 -13.73 -11.23
CA LYS A 105 -4.39 -13.83 -12.67
C LYS A 105 -2.94 -13.49 -12.99
N LEU A 106 -2.27 -12.73 -12.11
CA LEU A 106 -0.86 -12.36 -12.26
C LEU A 106 0.09 -13.51 -11.88
N LYS A 107 -0.40 -14.56 -11.20
CA LYS A 107 0.39 -15.74 -10.80
C LYS A 107 0.43 -16.86 -11.87
N ASN A 108 -0.03 -16.60 -13.10
CA ASN A 108 -0.13 -17.58 -14.19
C ASN A 108 0.65 -17.12 -15.44
#